data_AF-A0A9D5HUA0-F1
#
_entry.id   AF-A0A9D5HUA0-F1
#
_cell.length_a   1.000
_cell.length_b   1.000
_cell.length_c   1.000
_cell.angle_alpha   90.00
_cell.angle_beta   90.00
_cell.angle_gamma   90.00
#
_symmetry.space_group_name_H-M   'P 1'
#
loop_
_entity.id
_entity.type
_entity.pdbx_description
1 polymer ?
#
loop_
_entity_poly.entity_id
_entity_poly.type
_entity_poly.pdbx_seq_one_letter_code
_entity_poly.pdbx_strand_id
1 'polypeptide(L)'
;MEPDRRDYVVRIDAATVLRVTVAYDAGQLQEWINGAVNAYRHNFVGIHAEPRPFRAIHRRLQPAFRAVFVAIGRRVLVIRPPIAGDLPRIFLNFILRLDHLPTFVGMDMPRIAEWLHETRRYEMRRIIYVRELAARHTGRQELRNAGLKRIVQEILGRSLDRYVVSRRFWQNRWSSEHLAPELVTQGSIRVFMGLQVAQAIEGFIWDVDEQGNS
;
A
#
# COMPACT_ATOMS: atom_id res chain seq x y z
N MET A 1 -15.48 -16.04 18.66
CA MET A 1 -14.39 -15.45 17.86
C MET A 1 -14.98 -15.09 16.51
N GLU A 2 -14.87 -13.84 16.09
CA GLU A 2 -15.31 -13.42 14.76
C GLU A 2 -14.37 -14.05 13.72
N PRO A 3 -14.88 -14.72 12.67
CA PRO A 3 -14.02 -15.37 11.68
C PRO A 3 -13.09 -14.33 11.03
N ASP A 4 -11.87 -14.76 10.70
CA ASP A 4 -10.86 -13.91 10.06
C ASP A 4 -11.42 -13.36 8.74
N ARG A 5 -11.92 -12.13 8.77
CA ARG A 5 -12.57 -11.48 7.63
C ARG A 5 -11.52 -11.26 6.55
N ARG A 6 -11.66 -11.99 5.45
CA ARG A 6 -10.79 -11.91 4.26
C ARG A 6 -11.04 -10.63 3.45
N ASP A 7 -12.31 -10.31 3.20
CA ASP A 7 -12.67 -9.24 2.26
C ASP A 7 -13.35 -8.04 2.93
N TYR A 8 -12.89 -6.86 2.56
CA TYR A 8 -13.38 -5.58 3.05
C TYR A 8 -13.75 -4.67 1.87
N VAL A 9 -14.79 -3.86 2.11
CA VAL A 9 -15.15 -2.76 1.22
C VAL A 9 -14.84 -1.48 1.98
N VAL A 10 -13.82 -0.75 1.52
CA VAL A 10 -13.39 0.50 2.16
C VAL A 10 -13.92 1.67 1.33
N ARG A 11 -14.86 2.43 1.90
CA ARG A 11 -15.44 3.62 1.25
C ARG A 11 -14.68 4.87 1.62
N ILE A 12 -13.99 5.45 0.64
CA ILE A 12 -13.32 6.73 0.79
C ILE A 12 -14.32 7.86 0.56
N ASP A 13 -15.13 7.80 -0.48
CA ASP A 13 -16.21 8.77 -0.69
C ASP A 13 -17.29 8.09 -1.53
N ALA A 14 -18.28 8.86 -1.99
CA ALA A 14 -19.35 8.32 -2.83
C ALA A 14 -18.79 7.68 -4.12
N ALA A 15 -17.74 8.26 -4.70
CA ALA A 15 -17.14 7.83 -5.97
C ALA A 15 -15.96 6.85 -5.78
N THR A 16 -15.44 6.72 -4.57
CA THR A 16 -14.19 6.00 -4.31
C THR A 16 -14.43 4.87 -3.32
N VAL A 17 -14.58 3.67 -3.88
CA VAL A 17 -14.72 2.41 -3.14
C VAL A 17 -13.55 1.50 -3.46
N LEU A 18 -12.86 1.02 -2.42
CA LEU A 18 -11.78 0.05 -2.54
C LEU A 18 -12.28 -1.35 -2.22
N ARG A 19 -11.85 -2.33 -3.02
CA ARG A 19 -11.97 -3.75 -2.72
C ARG A 19 -10.68 -4.21 -2.08
N VAL A 20 -10.75 -4.62 -0.82
CA VAL A 20 -9.57 -4.98 -0.04
C VAL A 20 -9.63 -6.46 0.32
N THR A 21 -8.57 -7.19 0.02
CA THR A 21 -8.42 -8.61 0.36
C THR A 21 -7.22 -8.78 1.27
N VAL A 22 -7.44 -9.37 2.45
CA VAL A 22 -6.38 -9.80 3.36
C VAL A 22 -5.99 -11.22 2.96
N ALA A 23 -4.74 -11.41 2.56
CA ALA A 23 -4.18 -12.74 2.31
C ALA A 23 -3.58 -13.31 3.58
N TYR A 24 -4.09 -14.48 3.98
CA TYR A 24 -3.65 -15.22 5.15
C TYR A 24 -2.69 -16.36 4.82
N ASP A 25 -2.71 -16.83 3.58
CA ASP A 25 -1.84 -17.88 3.07
C ASP A 25 -1.38 -17.62 1.63
N ALA A 26 -0.44 -18.45 1.15
CA ALA A 26 0.15 -18.33 -0.18
C ALA A 26 -0.85 -18.60 -1.32
N GLY A 27 -1.86 -19.47 -1.09
CA GLY A 27 -2.88 -19.79 -2.08
C GLY A 27 -3.80 -18.60 -2.33
N GLN A 28 -4.28 -17.96 -1.27
CA GLN A 28 -5.08 -16.73 -1.33
C GLN A 28 -4.32 -15.58 -1.99
N LEU A 29 -3.03 -15.46 -1.68
CA LEU A 29 -2.15 -14.49 -2.32
C LEU A 29 -2.00 -14.78 -3.82
N GLN A 30 -1.78 -16.04 -4.19
CA GLN A 30 -1.63 -16.46 -5.57
C GLN A 30 -2.92 -16.27 -6.39
N GLU A 31 -4.08 -16.55 -5.79
CA GLU A 31 -5.39 -16.30 -6.37
C GLU A 31 -5.61 -14.80 -6.65
N TRP A 32 -5.32 -13.95 -5.65
CA TRP A 32 -5.42 -12.50 -5.82
C TRP A 32 -4.49 -12.00 -6.91
N ILE A 33 -3.23 -12.48 -6.93
CA ILE A 33 -2.25 -12.15 -7.96
C ILE A 33 -2.77 -12.53 -9.36
N ASN A 34 -3.29 -13.74 -9.54
CA ASN A 34 -3.82 -14.17 -10.85
C ASN A 34 -4.96 -13.25 -11.31
N GLY A 35 -5.88 -12.90 -10.42
CA GLY A 35 -6.98 -11.98 -10.72
C GLY A 35 -6.52 -10.53 -10.95
N ALA A 36 -5.44 -10.10 -10.29
CA ALA A 36 -4.88 -8.77 -10.42
C ALA A 36 -4.05 -8.62 -11.70
N VAL A 37 -3.17 -9.59 -12.01
CA VAL A 37 -2.34 -9.62 -13.23
C VAL A 37 -3.22 -9.61 -14.47
N ASN A 38 -4.27 -10.44 -14.52
CA ASN A 38 -5.19 -10.47 -15.67
C ASN A 38 -5.96 -9.15 -15.86
N ALA A 39 -6.11 -8.35 -14.80
CA ALA A 39 -6.73 -7.03 -14.84
C ALA A 39 -5.71 -5.89 -14.93
N TYR A 40 -4.41 -6.19 -14.92
CA TYR A 40 -3.36 -5.19 -14.77
C TYR A 40 -3.09 -4.50 -16.11
N ARG A 41 -3.71 -3.34 -16.30
CA ARG A 41 -3.38 -2.40 -17.39
C ARG A 41 -2.62 -1.17 -16.90
N HIS A 42 -2.15 -1.19 -15.66
CA HIS A 42 -1.60 0.00 -15.00
C HIS A 42 -0.08 -0.01 -15.03
N ASN A 43 0.55 1.15 -15.01
CA ASN A 43 2.01 1.27 -14.91
C ASN A 43 2.50 1.42 -13.47
N PHE A 44 1.56 1.61 -12.52
CA PHE A 44 1.88 1.93 -11.14
C PHE A 44 1.31 0.88 -10.18
N VAL A 45 2.11 0.54 -9.18
CA VAL A 45 1.71 -0.30 -8.04
C VAL A 45 1.97 0.50 -6.77
N GLY A 46 0.92 0.78 -6.00
CA GLY A 46 1.07 1.42 -4.70
C GLY A 46 1.63 0.41 -3.69
N ILE A 47 2.61 0.80 -2.88
CA ILE A 47 3.09 0.02 -1.75
C ILE A 47 3.11 0.89 -0.49
N HIS A 48 2.60 0.33 0.60
CA HIS A 48 2.78 0.86 1.94
C HIS A 48 3.06 -0.30 2.90
N ALA A 49 3.88 -0.05 3.92
CA ALA A 49 4.17 -1.05 4.94
C ALA A 49 3.95 -0.45 6.32
N GLU A 50 3.13 -1.11 7.15
CA GLU A 50 2.92 -0.69 8.53
C GLU A 50 4.08 -1.21 9.38
N PRO A 51 4.88 -0.34 10.02
CA PRO A 51 6.06 -0.76 10.77
C PRO A 51 5.73 -1.41 12.10
N ARG A 52 6.61 -2.32 12.55
CA ARG A 52 6.60 -2.79 13.94
C ARG A 52 7.15 -1.69 14.88
N PRO A 53 6.53 -1.40 16.05
CA PRO A 53 7.08 -0.50 17.06
C PRO A 53 8.47 -0.94 17.54
N PHE A 54 9.34 0.05 17.79
CA PHE A 54 10.75 -0.12 18.12
C PHE A 54 11.06 -1.08 19.29
N ARG A 55 10.19 -1.16 20.31
CA ARG A 55 10.37 -2.07 21.46
C ARG A 55 10.36 -3.56 21.08
N ALA A 56 9.85 -3.93 19.91
CA ALA A 56 9.85 -5.31 19.40
C ALA A 56 11.09 -5.66 18.53
N ILE A 57 11.94 -4.68 18.20
CA ILE A 57 13.04 -4.82 17.22
C ILE A 57 14.31 -5.43 17.83
N HIS A 58 14.38 -5.59 19.16
CA HIS A 58 15.52 -6.24 19.84
C HIS A 58 15.73 -7.72 19.45
N ARG A 59 14.85 -8.32 18.63
CA ARG A 59 15.09 -9.62 18.00
C ARG A 59 15.37 -9.41 16.52
N ARG A 60 16.65 -9.55 16.12
CA ARG A 60 17.17 -9.53 14.72
C ARG A 60 16.50 -10.53 13.76
N LEU A 61 15.46 -11.27 14.19
CA LEU A 61 14.84 -12.38 13.48
C LEU A 61 13.35 -12.13 13.14
N GLN A 62 12.76 -10.98 13.49
CA GLN A 62 11.36 -10.68 13.18
C GLN A 62 11.20 -9.74 11.97
N PRO A 63 10.15 -9.89 11.14
CA PRO A 63 9.93 -9.01 10.00
C PRO A 63 9.68 -7.58 10.48
N ALA A 64 10.29 -6.59 9.82
CA ALA A 64 10.25 -5.17 10.20
C ALA A 64 8.85 -4.51 10.14
N PHE A 65 7.86 -5.24 9.60
CA PHE A 65 6.50 -4.76 9.34
C PHE A 65 5.43 -5.67 9.97
N ARG A 66 4.26 -5.09 10.26
CA ARG A 66 3.05 -5.79 10.69
C ARG A 66 2.16 -6.19 9.52
N ALA A 67 2.14 -5.37 8.48
CA ALA A 67 1.39 -5.61 7.26
C ALA A 67 2.05 -4.87 6.09
N VAL A 68 1.96 -5.47 4.90
CA VAL A 68 2.30 -4.81 3.64
C VAL A 68 1.00 -4.67 2.85
N PHE A 69 0.78 -3.48 2.32
CA PHE A 69 -0.38 -3.11 1.52
C PHE A 69 0.09 -2.88 0.09
N VAL A 70 -0.57 -3.51 -0.87
CA VAL A 70 -0.28 -3.39 -2.30
C VAL A 70 -1.56 -2.92 -3.00
N ALA A 71 -1.51 -1.78 -3.67
CA ALA A 71 -2.64 -1.23 -4.42
C ALA A 71 -2.43 -1.30 -5.92
N ILE A 72 -3.45 -1.79 -6.61
CA ILE A 72 -3.56 -1.81 -8.08
C ILE A 72 -4.94 -1.24 -8.42
N GLY A 73 -4.96 -0.01 -8.92
CA GLY A 73 -6.20 0.74 -9.10
C GLY A 73 -6.98 0.81 -7.78
N ARG A 74 -8.24 0.37 -7.79
CA ARG A 74 -9.13 0.32 -6.62
C ARG A 74 -9.09 -1.01 -5.84
N ARG A 75 -8.18 -1.92 -6.18
CA ARG A 75 -7.98 -3.19 -5.48
C ARG A 75 -6.77 -3.08 -4.56
N VAL A 76 -6.94 -3.47 -3.30
CA VAL A 76 -5.85 -3.50 -2.31
C VAL A 76 -5.68 -4.91 -1.77
N LEU A 77 -4.45 -5.40 -1.84
CA LEU A 77 -4.03 -6.62 -1.17
C LEU A 77 -3.35 -6.24 0.13
N VAL A 78 -3.75 -6.89 1.22
CA VAL A 78 -3.09 -6.78 2.52
C VAL A 78 -2.42 -8.10 2.83
N ILE A 79 -1.11 -8.07 2.96
CA ILE A 79 -0.31 -9.23 3.28
C ILE A 79 0.17 -9.09 4.71
N ARG A 80 -0.25 -10.03 5.56
CA ARG A 80 0.36 -10.20 6.88
C ARG A 80 1.68 -10.94 6.69
N PRO A 81 2.80 -10.47 7.22
CA PRO A 81 3.96 -11.33 7.39
C PRO A 81 3.64 -12.32 8.52
N PRO A 82 3.41 -13.62 8.26
CA PRO A 82 3.76 -14.60 9.29
C PRO A 82 5.27 -14.46 9.47
N ILE A 83 5.73 -14.41 10.72
CA ILE A 83 7.15 -14.44 11.15
C ILE A 83 8.11 -14.72 9.96
N ALA A 84 8.65 -13.65 9.37
CA ALA A 84 9.63 -13.61 8.28
C ALA A 84 9.76 -14.90 7.41
N GLY A 85 8.82 -15.11 6.49
CA GLY A 85 8.86 -16.16 5.45
C GLY A 85 8.78 -15.62 4.01
N ASP A 86 8.22 -16.40 3.08
CA ASP A 86 8.18 -16.19 1.62
C ASP A 86 7.44 -14.96 1.07
N LEU A 87 7.08 -13.97 1.90
CA LEU A 87 6.37 -12.77 1.46
C LEU A 87 7.11 -11.98 0.37
N PRO A 88 8.43 -11.74 0.47
CA PRO A 88 9.15 -11.13 -0.64
C PRO A 88 9.32 -12.10 -1.82
N ARG A 89 9.31 -13.44 -1.64
CA ARG A 89 9.28 -14.41 -2.75
C ARG A 89 7.97 -14.36 -3.53
N ILE A 90 6.84 -14.27 -2.84
CA ILE A 90 5.54 -14.23 -3.50
C ILE A 90 5.28 -12.84 -4.11
N PHE A 91 5.75 -11.78 -3.46
CA PHE A 91 5.76 -10.44 -4.05
C PHE A 91 6.69 -10.38 -5.29
N LEU A 92 7.86 -11.02 -5.23
CA LEU A 92 8.73 -11.21 -6.40
C LEU A 92 8.03 -12.00 -7.50
N ASN A 93 7.35 -13.10 -7.18
CA ASN A 93 6.57 -13.86 -8.15
C ASN A 93 5.45 -13.04 -8.78
N PHE A 94 4.81 -12.13 -8.02
CA PHE A 94 3.86 -11.17 -8.59
C PHE A 94 4.56 -10.26 -9.62
N ILE A 95 5.67 -9.63 -9.24
CA ILE A 95 6.40 -8.69 -10.11
C ILE A 95 6.92 -9.37 -11.38
N LEU A 96 7.47 -10.58 -11.23
CA LEU A 96 8.02 -11.36 -12.34
C LEU A 96 6.95 -11.88 -13.30
N ARG A 97 5.67 -11.87 -12.89
CA ARG A 97 4.53 -12.30 -13.70
C ARG A 97 3.78 -11.15 -14.38
N LEU A 98 4.21 -9.90 -14.17
CA LEU A 98 3.69 -8.78 -14.92
C LEU A 98 4.40 -8.72 -16.28
N ASP A 99 3.63 -8.59 -17.36
CA ASP A 99 4.16 -8.50 -18.73
C ASP A 99 5.09 -7.29 -18.92
N HIS A 100 4.98 -6.29 -18.04
CA HIS A 100 5.83 -5.12 -17.97
C HIS A 100 6.32 -4.84 -16.55
N LEU A 101 7.54 -4.30 -16.43
CA LEU A 101 8.11 -3.89 -15.14
C LEU A 101 7.32 -2.70 -14.56
N PRO A 102 6.63 -2.87 -13.42
CA PRO A 102 5.81 -1.82 -12.82
C PRO A 102 6.68 -0.73 -12.16
N THR A 103 6.11 0.46 -12.04
CA THR A 103 6.65 1.53 -11.19
C THR A 103 6.00 1.47 -9.81
N PHE A 104 6.81 1.24 -8.77
CA PHE A 104 6.34 1.17 -7.40
C PHE A 104 6.24 2.57 -6.79
N VAL A 105 5.08 2.87 -6.20
CA VAL A 105 4.76 4.19 -5.64
C VAL A 105 4.52 4.04 -4.15
N GLY A 106 5.13 4.89 -3.32
CA GLY A 106 4.84 4.86 -1.89
C GLY A 106 5.41 6.03 -1.09
N MET A 107 5.02 6.09 0.18
CA MET A 107 5.51 7.06 1.17
C MET A 107 6.72 6.57 1.97
N ASP A 108 6.97 5.25 1.97
CA ASP A 108 8.00 4.61 2.80
C ASP A 108 8.99 3.82 1.93
N MET A 109 9.16 4.24 0.67
CA MET A 109 9.88 3.48 -0.36
C MET A 109 11.34 3.16 -0.01
N PRO A 110 12.16 4.08 0.56
CA PRO A 110 13.53 3.74 0.94
C PRO A 110 13.60 2.54 1.91
N ARG A 111 12.72 2.52 2.91
CA ARG A 111 12.67 1.45 3.92
C ARG A 111 12.15 0.13 3.34
N ILE A 112 11.18 0.18 2.43
CA ILE A 112 10.66 -1.02 1.75
C ILE A 112 11.73 -1.58 0.80
N ALA A 113 12.45 -0.72 0.08
CA ALA A 113 13.56 -1.10 -0.80
C ALA A 113 14.70 -1.77 -0.05
N GLU A 114 15.13 -1.14 1.05
CA GLU A 114 16.14 -1.70 1.96
C GLU A 114 15.70 -3.07 2.49
N TRP A 115 14.47 -3.18 3.01
CA TRP A 115 13.95 -4.45 3.50
C TRP A 115 13.91 -5.54 2.43
N LEU A 116 13.50 -5.25 1.19
CA LEU A 116 13.51 -6.23 0.10
C LEU A 116 14.93 -6.63 -0.30
N HIS A 117 15.87 -5.68 -0.32
CA HIS A 117 17.27 -5.95 -0.63
C HIS A 117 17.92 -6.81 0.45
N GLU A 118 17.76 -6.47 1.73
CA GLU A 118 18.33 -7.22 2.85
C GLU A 118 17.75 -8.63 2.96
N THR A 119 16.44 -8.78 2.73
CA THR A 119 15.79 -10.08 2.94
C THR A 119 15.90 -11.04 1.76
N ARG A 120 15.97 -10.55 0.51
CA ARG A 120 15.98 -11.42 -0.69
C ARG A 120 16.91 -10.96 -1.81
N ARG A 121 17.80 -10.01 -1.57
CA ARG A 121 18.70 -9.43 -2.58
C ARG A 121 17.95 -8.90 -3.81
N TYR A 122 16.70 -8.48 -3.62
CA TYR A 122 15.91 -7.90 -4.69
C TYR A 122 16.09 -6.39 -4.73
N GLU A 123 16.42 -5.89 -5.91
CA GLU A 123 16.54 -4.47 -6.20
C GLU A 123 15.27 -3.97 -6.90
N MET A 124 14.50 -3.12 -6.22
CA MET A 124 13.37 -2.42 -6.83
C MET A 124 13.90 -1.37 -7.82
N ARG A 125 13.68 -1.60 -9.12
CA ARG A 125 14.27 -0.78 -10.20
C ARG A 125 13.52 0.51 -10.52
N ARG A 126 12.18 0.51 -10.43
CA ARG A 126 11.33 1.67 -10.77
C ARG A 126 10.56 2.09 -9.54
N ILE A 127 11.02 3.14 -8.87
CA ILE A 127 10.44 3.63 -7.62
C ILE A 127 10.09 5.11 -7.76
N ILE A 128 8.88 5.46 -7.34
CA ILE A 128 8.45 6.83 -7.10
C ILE A 128 8.24 7.02 -5.61
N TYR A 129 9.03 7.93 -5.04
CA TYR A 129 8.77 8.43 -3.71
C TYR A 129 7.81 9.62 -3.77
N VAL A 130 6.60 9.44 -3.24
CA VAL A 130 5.50 10.41 -3.35
C VAL A 130 5.88 11.80 -2.83
N ARG A 131 6.69 11.89 -1.77
CA ARG A 131 7.12 13.18 -1.20
C ARG A 131 8.05 13.95 -2.13
N GLU A 132 9.01 13.25 -2.74
CA GLU A 132 9.92 13.84 -3.71
C GLU A 132 9.17 14.24 -4.98
N LEU A 133 8.26 13.39 -5.44
CA LEU A 133 7.43 13.67 -6.60
C LEU A 133 6.58 14.93 -6.38
N ALA A 134 5.88 15.03 -5.25
CA ALA A 134 5.06 16.19 -4.91
C ALA A 134 5.91 17.47 -4.79
N ALA A 135 7.06 17.40 -4.11
CA ALA A 135 7.95 18.55 -3.97
C ALA A 135 8.48 19.06 -5.32
N ARG A 136 8.84 18.14 -6.23
CA ARG A 136 9.28 18.50 -7.59
C ARG A 136 8.14 19.11 -8.40
N HIS A 137 6.95 18.51 -8.36
CA HIS A 137 5.79 18.97 -9.12
C HIS A 137 5.34 20.38 -8.71
N THR A 138 5.29 20.68 -7.42
CA THR A 138 4.82 22.00 -6.95
C THR A 138 5.94 23.02 -6.74
N GLY A 139 7.21 22.65 -6.95
CA GLY A 139 8.37 23.49 -6.60
C GLY A 139 8.55 23.76 -5.09
N ARG A 140 7.89 23.01 -4.20
CA ARG A 140 7.86 23.25 -2.74
C ARG A 140 8.67 22.21 -1.99
N GLN A 141 9.88 22.58 -1.57
CA GLN A 141 10.84 21.67 -0.94
C GLN A 141 10.34 21.11 0.40
N GLU A 142 9.49 21.86 1.12
CA GLU A 142 8.92 21.43 2.39
C GLU A 142 8.00 20.21 2.26
N LEU A 143 7.48 19.91 1.06
CA LEU A 143 6.70 18.69 0.81
C LEU A 143 7.53 17.40 0.90
N ARG A 144 8.87 17.48 0.79
CA ARG A 144 9.75 16.34 1.04
C ARG A 144 9.61 15.80 2.46
N ASN A 145 9.25 16.67 3.40
CA ASN A 145 9.08 16.33 4.81
C ASN A 145 7.60 16.24 5.23
N ALA A 146 6.67 16.52 4.31
CA ALA A 146 5.24 16.50 4.59
C ALA A 146 4.69 15.08 4.76
N GLY A 147 3.72 14.92 5.66
CA GLY A 147 2.95 13.69 5.77
C GLY A 147 1.95 13.53 4.62
N LEU A 148 1.48 12.30 4.41
CA LEU A 148 0.54 11.96 3.32
C LEU A 148 -0.71 12.85 3.32
N LYS A 149 -1.27 13.17 4.50
CA LYS A 149 -2.42 14.07 4.63
C LYS A 149 -2.18 15.42 3.92
N ARG A 150 -1.04 16.05 4.19
CA ARG A 150 -0.71 17.35 3.59
C ARG A 150 -0.52 17.19 2.08
N ILE A 151 0.22 16.18 1.63
CA ILE A 151 0.45 15.96 0.20
C ILE A 151 -0.86 15.71 -0.55
N VAL A 152 -1.75 14.88 -0.02
CA VAL A 152 -3.05 14.59 -0.63
C VAL A 152 -3.93 15.84 -0.71
N GLN A 153 -3.94 16.66 0.34
CA GLN A 153 -4.67 17.92 0.31
C GLN A 153 -4.11 18.88 -0.77
N GLU A 154 -2.79 18.96 -0.89
CA GLU A 154 -2.11 19.88 -1.80
C GLU A 154 -2.19 19.46 -3.27
N ILE A 155 -2.15 18.15 -3.55
CA ILE A 155 -2.13 17.63 -4.93
C ILE A 155 -3.54 17.25 -5.42
N LEU A 156 -4.35 16.62 -4.56
CA LEU A 156 -5.67 16.08 -4.95
C LEU A 156 -6.83 16.93 -4.43
N GLY A 157 -6.58 17.94 -3.59
CA GLY A 157 -7.64 18.74 -2.97
C GLY A 157 -8.51 17.97 -1.96
N ARG A 158 -8.13 16.74 -1.57
CA ARG A 158 -8.93 15.87 -0.69
C ARG A 158 -8.43 15.90 0.75
N SER A 159 -9.36 15.97 1.71
CA SER A 159 -9.03 15.81 3.13
C SER A 159 -8.97 14.33 3.54
N LEU A 160 -7.94 13.99 4.33
CA LEU A 160 -7.81 12.68 4.97
C LEU A 160 -8.17 12.68 6.47
N ASP A 161 -8.76 13.75 6.99
CA ASP A 161 -8.96 13.94 8.45
C ASP A 161 -9.75 12.82 9.11
N ARG A 162 -10.80 12.35 8.44
CA ARG A 162 -11.64 11.24 8.91
C ARG A 162 -10.93 9.88 8.95
N TYR A 163 -9.71 9.78 8.42
CA TYR A 163 -8.97 8.51 8.30
C TYR A 163 -7.67 8.49 9.08
N VAL A 164 -7.24 9.60 9.66
CA VAL A 164 -6.02 9.63 10.46
C VAL A 164 -6.37 9.23 11.88
N VAL A 165 -6.12 7.97 12.23
CA VAL A 165 -6.26 7.52 13.63
C VAL A 165 -4.97 7.77 14.39
N SER A 166 -5.10 8.16 15.65
CA SER A 166 -3.99 8.56 16.51
C SER A 166 -2.93 7.45 16.66
N ARG A 167 -1.66 7.86 16.77
CA ARG A 167 -0.52 6.95 17.02
C ARG A 167 -0.74 6.02 18.22
N ARG A 168 -1.49 6.50 19.22
CA ARG A 168 -1.82 5.79 20.47
C ARG A 168 -2.77 4.60 20.25
N PHE A 169 -3.68 4.71 19.30
CA PHE A 169 -4.57 3.62 18.90
C PHE A 169 -3.78 2.40 18.40
N TRP A 170 -2.69 2.65 17.67
CA TRP A 170 -1.86 1.61 17.07
C TRP A 170 -0.98 0.89 18.08
N GLN A 171 -0.45 1.62 19.06
CA GLN A 171 0.43 1.06 20.09
C GLN A 171 -0.31 0.03 20.97
N ASN A 172 -1.60 0.26 21.24
CA ASN A 172 -2.38 -0.58 22.15
C ASN A 172 -2.94 -1.87 21.50
N ARG A 173 -3.00 -1.95 20.17
CA ARG A 173 -3.50 -3.14 19.44
C ARG A 173 -2.38 -3.98 18.84
N TRP A 174 -1.16 -3.79 19.32
CA TRP A 174 0.08 -4.38 18.80
C TRP A 174 0.16 -5.91 18.92
N SER A 175 -0.31 -6.46 20.04
CA SER A 175 -0.20 -7.90 20.38
C SER A 175 -1.30 -8.77 19.76
N SER A 176 -2.25 -8.19 19.04
CA SER A 176 -3.32 -8.95 18.39
C SER A 176 -2.76 -9.80 17.26
N GLU A 177 -2.99 -11.11 17.31
CA GLU A 177 -2.71 -12.05 16.22
C GLU A 177 -3.43 -11.63 14.93
N HIS A 178 -4.56 -10.93 15.06
CA HIS A 178 -5.37 -10.41 13.97
C HIS A 178 -5.01 -8.96 13.59
N LEU A 179 -5.11 -8.63 12.30
CA LEU A 179 -5.12 -7.22 11.87
C LEU A 179 -6.46 -6.62 12.26
N ALA A 180 -6.42 -5.54 13.04
CA ALA A 180 -7.63 -4.78 13.36
C ALA A 180 -8.26 -4.24 12.05
N PRO A 181 -9.59 -4.32 11.85
CA PRO A 181 -10.26 -3.77 10.67
C PRO A 181 -9.91 -2.31 10.38
N GLU A 182 -9.63 -1.52 11.41
CA GLU A 182 -9.21 -0.13 11.28
C GLU A 182 -7.79 -0.01 10.68
N LEU A 183 -6.91 -0.98 10.95
CA LEU A 183 -5.58 -1.07 10.31
C LEU A 183 -5.70 -1.43 8.84
N VAL A 184 -6.56 -2.39 8.52
CA VAL A 184 -6.85 -2.78 7.14
C VAL A 184 -7.39 -1.56 6.38
N THR A 185 -8.36 -0.86 6.96
CA THR A 185 -8.98 0.33 6.36
C THR A 185 -7.94 1.44 6.13
N GLN A 186 -7.18 1.82 7.14
CA GLN A 186 -6.25 2.95 7.02
C GLN A 186 -5.05 2.64 6.15
N GLY A 187 -4.45 1.46 6.28
CA GLY A 187 -3.35 1.06 5.40
C GLY A 187 -3.78 1.04 3.94
N SER A 188 -5.00 0.58 3.66
CA SER A 188 -5.60 0.60 2.32
C SER A 188 -5.78 2.01 1.77
N ILE A 189 -6.27 2.94 2.59
CA ILE A 189 -6.41 4.35 2.19
C ILE A 189 -5.04 4.97 1.94
N ARG A 190 -4.05 4.69 2.79
CA ARG A 190 -2.70 5.25 2.64
C ARG A 190 -2.02 4.81 1.35
N VAL A 191 -2.06 3.52 1.05
CA VAL A 191 -1.46 2.98 -0.18
C VAL A 191 -2.18 3.52 -1.42
N PHE A 192 -3.51 3.57 -1.40
CA PHE A 192 -4.31 4.06 -2.51
C PHE A 192 -4.09 5.56 -2.76
N MET A 193 -4.08 6.38 -1.70
CA MET A 193 -3.86 7.82 -1.84
C MET A 193 -2.46 8.16 -2.34
N GLY A 194 -1.44 7.41 -1.91
CA GLY A 194 -0.09 7.55 -2.48
C GLY A 194 -0.05 7.24 -3.98
N LEU A 195 -0.74 6.18 -4.39
CA LEU A 195 -0.90 5.80 -5.80
C LEU A 195 -1.60 6.91 -6.60
N GLN A 196 -2.71 7.45 -6.10
CA GLN A 196 -3.48 8.50 -6.77
C GLN A 196 -2.70 9.80 -6.91
N VAL A 197 -1.90 10.18 -5.92
CA VAL A 197 -1.01 11.36 -6.01
C VAL A 197 0.00 11.19 -7.15
N ALA A 198 0.65 10.02 -7.24
CA ALA A 198 1.61 9.78 -8.33
C ALA A 198 0.94 9.78 -9.69
N GLN A 199 -0.22 9.12 -9.81
CA GLN A 199 -1.00 9.11 -11.04
C GLN A 199 -1.41 10.51 -11.49
N ALA A 200 -1.90 11.35 -10.57
CA ALA A 200 -2.26 12.73 -10.89
C ALA A 200 -1.08 13.57 -11.39
N ILE A 201 0.11 13.40 -10.80
CA ILE A 201 1.30 14.15 -11.18
C ILE A 201 1.90 13.65 -12.50
N GLU A 202 1.96 12.33 -12.70
CA GLU A 202 2.55 11.69 -13.88
C GLU A 202 1.61 11.69 -15.11
N GLY A 203 0.50 12.42 -15.06
CA GLY A 203 -0.44 12.56 -16.19
C GLY A 203 -1.34 11.34 -16.41
N PHE A 204 -1.42 10.42 -15.46
CA PHE A 204 -2.41 9.34 -15.45
C PHE A 204 -3.66 9.81 -14.71
N ILE A 205 -4.46 10.64 -15.36
CA ILE A 205 -5.81 10.95 -14.91
C ILE A 205 -6.67 9.71 -15.21
N TRP A 206 -7.30 9.14 -14.18
CA TRP A 206 -8.46 8.29 -14.42
C TRP A 206 -9.56 9.19 -14.93
N ASP A 207 -9.94 9.05 -16.19
CA ASP A 207 -11.26 9.51 -16.63
C ASP A 207 -12.29 8.81 -15.75
N VAL A 208 -13.02 9.64 -15.02
CA VAL A 208 -14.29 9.29 -14.40
C VAL A 208 -15.26 9.13 -15.55
N ASP A 209 -15.44 7.91 -16.02
CA ASP A 209 -16.66 7.47 -16.73
C ASP A 209 -16.72 5.93 -16.78
N GLU A 210 -17.23 5.33 -15.70
CA GLU A 210 -18.16 4.22 -15.86
C GLU A 210 -19.58 4.77 -15.59
N GLN A 211 -20.08 5.58 -16.53
CA GLN A 211 -21.52 5.67 -16.80
C GLN A 211 -21.80 4.86 -18.07
N GLY A 212 -22.91 4.11 -18.03
CA GLY A 212 -23.13 2.90 -18.82
C GLY A 212 -23.25 3.04 -20.33
N ASN A 213 -22.90 1.93 -20.99
CA ASN A 213 -23.48 1.29 -22.18
C ASN A 213 -22.46 0.20 -22.56
N SER A 214 -22.75 -1.10 -22.58
CA SER A 214 -23.94 -1.79 -23.11
C SER A 214 -24.13 -3.13 -22.41
#